data_AF-A0A8S4RBU4-F1
#
_entry.id   AF-A0A8S4RBU4-F1
#
_cell.length_a   1.000
_cell.length_b   1.000
_cell.length_c   1.000
_cell.angle_alpha   90.00
_cell.angle_beta   90.00
_cell.angle_gamma   90.00
#
_symmetry.space_group_name_H-M   'P 1'
#
loop_
_entity.id
_entity.type
_entity.pdbx_description
1 polymer ?
#
loop_
_entity_poly.entity_id
_entity_poly.type
_entity_poly.pdbx_seq_one_letter_code
_entity_poly.pdbx_strand_id
1 'polypeptide(L)' 'MSNAEVLHQVEHGYRMPCPPNCPAALYEIMLECWHKDALKRPTFETLQWKLEDFFTMDNSEYKEASAY' A
#
# COMPACT_ATOMS: atom_id res chain seq x y z
N MET A 1 12.69 -17.80 -9.54
CA MET A 1 11.41 -17.52 -10.20
C MET A 1 11.72 -16.89 -11.54
N SER A 2 11.35 -17.53 -12.64
CA SER A 2 11.48 -16.97 -13.99
C SER A 2 10.35 -15.98 -14.29
N ASN A 3 10.49 -15.14 -15.31
CA ASN A 3 9.44 -14.20 -15.70
C ASN A 3 8.11 -14.90 -16.04
N ALA A 4 8.18 -16.09 -16.65
CA ALA A 4 6.99 -16.89 -16.96
C ALA A 4 6.30 -17.40 -15.68
N GLU A 5 7.07 -17.84 -14.68
CA GLU A 5 6.53 -18.27 -13.39
C GLU A 5 5.86 -17.11 -12.63
N VAL A 6 6.43 -15.89 -12.72
CA VAL A 6 5.84 -14.69 -12.11
C VAL A 6 4.47 -14.39 -12.72
N LEU A 7 4.37 -14.39 -14.05
CA LEU A 7 3.12 -14.13 -14.76
C LEU A 7 2.03 -15.11 -14.31
N HIS A 8 2.35 -16.41 -14.34
CA HIS A 8 1.43 -17.46 -13.93
C HIS A 8 0.95 -17.28 -12.48
N GLN A 9 1.86 -16.99 -11.54
CA GLN A 9 1.49 -16.80 -10.14
C GLN A 9 0.60 -15.58 -9.93
N VAL A 10 0.91 -14.45 -10.58
CA VAL A 10 0.12 -13.21 -10.48
C VAL A 10 -1.30 -13.41 -11.00
N GLU A 11 -1.48 -14.16 -12.09
CA GLU A 11 -2.80 -14.52 -12.63
C GLU A 11 -3.63 -15.38 -11.66
N HIS A 12 -2.95 -16.26 -10.91
CA HIS A 12 -3.55 -17.11 -9.88
C HIS A 12 -3.75 -16.39 -8.53
N GLY A 13 -3.50 -15.08 -8.47
CA GLY A 13 -3.78 -14.26 -7.30
C GLY A 13 -2.62 -14.10 -6.33
N TYR A 14 -1.44 -14.65 -6.63
CA TYR A 14 -0.25 -14.38 -5.82
C TYR A 14 0.08 -12.88 -5.84
N ARG A 15 0.34 -12.33 -4.66
CA ARG A 15 0.95 -11.01 -4.47
C ARG A 15 2.11 -11.15 -3.51
N MET A 16 3.13 -10.31 -3.68
CA MET A 16 4.27 -10.33 -2.76
C MET A 16 3.79 -10.03 -1.35
N PRO A 17 4.33 -10.69 -0.31
CA PRO A 17 4.02 -10.37 1.07
C PRO A 17 4.51 -8.95 1.42
N CYS A 18 4.00 -8.41 2.52
CA CYS A 18 4.45 -7.12 3.03
C CYS A 18 5.97 -7.11 3.24
N PRO A 19 6.73 -6.17 2.63
CA PRO A 19 8.17 -6.07 2.83
C PRO A 19 8.53 -5.75 4.29
N PRO A 20 9.74 -6.15 4.76
CA PRO A 20 10.22 -5.73 6.07
C PRO A 20 10.33 -4.20 6.13
N ASN A 21 9.94 -3.62 7.27
CA ASN A 21 9.88 -2.17 7.51
C ASN A 21 8.87 -1.41 6.64
N CYS A 22 7.91 -2.10 6.00
CA CYS A 22 6.81 -1.45 5.31
C CYS A 22 5.60 -1.27 6.24
N PRO A 23 5.09 -0.04 6.42
CA PRO A 23 3.87 0.20 7.17
C PRO A 23 2.67 -0.53 6.55
N ALA A 24 1.82 -1.13 7.40
CA ALA A 24 0.68 -1.91 6.93
C ALA A 24 -0.25 -1.10 6.02
N ALA A 25 -0.51 0.17 6.36
CA ALA A 25 -1.34 1.06 5.54
C ALA A 25 -0.77 1.31 4.14
N LEU A 26 0.55 1.42 4.01
CA LEU A 26 1.20 1.56 2.70
C LEU A 26 1.10 0.26 1.89
N TYR A 27 1.21 -0.89 2.54
CA TYR A 27 1.03 -2.18 1.88
C TYR A 27 -0.42 -2.40 1.40
N GLU A 28 -1.42 -1.96 2.16
CA GLU A 28 -2.82 -1.98 1.71
C GLU A 28 -3.01 -1.16 0.41
N ILE A 29 -2.38 0.02 0.32
CA ILE A 29 -2.38 0.82 -0.93
C ILE A 29 -1.77 0.01 -2.09
N MET A 30 -0.68 -0.72 -1.87
CA MET A 30 -0.09 -1.60 -2.91
C MET A 30 -1.06 -2.71 -3.34
N LEU A 31 -1.76 -3.35 -2.40
CA LEU A 31 -2.73 -4.40 -2.71
C LEU A 31 -3.91 -3.87 -3.54
N GLU A 32 -4.38 -2.65 -3.26
CA GLU A 32 -5.40 -1.98 -4.08
C GLU A 32 -4.90 -1.73 -5.52
N CYS A 33 -3.66 -1.25 -5.68
CA CYS A 33 -3.04 -1.07 -6.99
C CYS A 33 -2.91 -2.40 -7.76
N TRP A 34 -2.71 -3.52 -7.04
CA TRP A 34 -2.59 -4.85 -7.65
C TRP A 34 -3.91 -5.62 -7.75
N HIS A 35 -5.05 -4.94 -7.63
CA HIS A 35 -6.36 -5.57 -7.77
C HIS A 35 -6.51 -6.28 -9.13
N LYS A 36 -7.10 -7.49 -9.12
CA LYS A 36 -7.27 -8.34 -10.32
C LYS A 36 -8.09 -7.63 -11.40
N ASP A 37 -9.23 -7.09 -11.01
CA ASP A 37 -10.06 -6.22 -11.84
C ASP A 37 -9.40 -4.84 -11.96
N ALA A 38 -9.14 -4.41 -13.20
CA ALA A 38 -8.51 -3.12 -13.49
C ALA A 38 -9.40 -1.93 -13.12
N LEU A 39 -10.72 -2.07 -13.18
CA LEU A 39 -11.66 -0.99 -12.85
C LEU A 39 -11.74 -0.70 -11.34
N LYS A 40 -11.27 -1.63 -10.51
CA LYS A 40 -11.21 -1.48 -9.06
C LYS A 40 -9.88 -0.90 -8.56
N ARG A 41 -8.90 -0.71 -9.46
CA ARG A 41 -7.63 -0.08 -9.09
C ARG A 41 -7.85 1.42 -8.89
N PRO A 42 -7.21 2.05 -7.89
CA PRO A 42 -7.32 3.49 -7.67
C PRO A 42 -6.77 4.24 -8.90
N THR A 43 -7.36 5.41 -9.17
CA THR A 43 -6.76 6.35 -10.11
C THR A 43 -5.50 6.96 -9.50
N PHE A 44 -4.64 7.55 -10.33
CA PHE A 44 -3.48 8.28 -9.82
C PHE A 44 -3.89 9.46 -8.92
N GLU A 45 -5.02 10.09 -9.20
CA GLU A 45 -5.59 11.13 -8.32
C GLU A 45 -5.90 10.53 -6.94
N THR A 46 -6.70 9.46 -6.86
CA THR A 46 -7.01 8.80 -5.57
C THR A 46 -5.73 8.35 -4.85
N LEU A 47 -4.76 7.81 -5.59
CA LEU A 47 -3.48 7.38 -5.03
C LEU A 47 -2.69 8.54 -4.42
N GLN A 48 -2.65 9.69 -5.08
CA GLN A 48 -2.02 10.90 -4.56
C GLN A 48 -2.63 11.30 -3.22
N TRP A 49 -3.95 11.45 -3.16
CA TRP A 49 -4.67 11.80 -1.93
C TRP A 49 -4.37 10.82 -0.78
N LYS A 50 -4.38 9.51 -1.07
CA LYS A 50 -4.08 8.48 -0.07
C LYS A 50 -2.65 8.56 0.48
N LEU A 51 -1.69 8.86 -0.39
CA LEU A 51 -0.29 8.99 0.02
C LEU A 51 -0.06 10.28 0.82
N GLU A 52 -0.68 11.39 0.42
CA GLU A 52 -0.64 12.65 1.18
C GLU A 52 -1.24 12.48 2.58
N ASP A 53 -2.41 11.84 2.69
CA ASP A 53 -3.03 11.52 3.98
C ASP A 53 -2.12 10.63 4.85
N PHE A 54 -1.55 9.58 4.26
CA PHE A 54 -0.62 8.68 4.94
C PHE A 54 0.58 9.42 5.57
N PHE A 55 1.22 10.35 4.84
CA PHE A 55 2.37 11.11 5.34
C PHE A 55 1.99 12.27 6.28
N THR A 56 0.75 12.76 6.22
CA THR A 56 0.27 13.83 7.12
C THR A 56 -0.17 13.28 8.48
N MET A 57 -0.78 12.09 8.52
CA MET A 57 -1.11 11.39 9.77
C MET A 57 0.14 10.99 10.56
N ASP A 58 1.22 10.57 9.89
CA ASP A 58 2.52 10.24 10.50
C ASP A 58 3.16 11.43 11.24
N ASN A 59 2.87 12.67 10.81
CA ASN A 59 3.37 13.89 11.46
C ASN A 59 2.52 14.37 12.64
N SER A 60 1.43 13.66 12.98
CA SER A 60 0.45 14.10 13.99
C SER A 60 0.59 13.43 15.37
N GLU A 61 1.63 12.60 15.59
CA GLU A 61 2.05 12.24 16.95
C GLU A 61 2.70 13.45 17.67
N TYR A 62 1.90 14.51 17.90
CA TYR A 62 2.14 15.42 19.01
C TYR A 62 2.03 14.58 20.27
N LYS A 63 3.16 14.04 20.72
CA LYS A 63 3.31 13.46 22.05
C LYS A 63 2.79 14.50 23.03
N GLU A 64 1.65 14.19 23.65
CA GLU A 64 1.13 14.90 24.81
C GLU A 64 2.31 15.08 25.77
N ALA A 65 2.79 16.32 25.89
CA ALA A 65 3.83 16.66 26.85
C ALA A 65 3.21 16.33 28.21
N SER A 66 3.78 15.32 28.87
CA SER A 66 3.49 14.93 30.24
C SER A 66 3.15 16.16 31.08
N ALA A 67 1.90 16.21 31.54
CA ALA A 67 1.42 17.21 32.48
C ALA A 67 2.43 17.34 33.62
N TYR A 68 3.08 18.50 33.70
CA TYR A 68 3.83 18.95 34.87
C TYR A 68 2.88 19.55 35.89
#